data_AF-F8GGT6-F1
#
_entry.id   AF-F8GGT6-F1
#
_cell.length_a   1.000
_cell.length_b   1.000
_cell.length_c   1.000
_cell.angle_alpha   90.00
_cell.angle_beta   90.00
_cell.angle_gamma   90.00
#
_symmetry.space_group_name_H-M   'P 1'
#
loop_
_entity.id
_entity.type
_entity.pdbx_description
1 polymer ?
#
loop_
_entity_poly.entity_id
_entity_poly.type
_entity_poly.pdbx_seq_one_letter_code
_entity_poly.pdbx_strand_id
1 'polypeptide(L)'
;MKNIEVKIFKILLIGVTCAVVNSVHAATLFSDDFNDANLSSEWEVERGSATMDNGWVRLQGSTPGTRDSFITTHEGSNWSDYHITTRFNPLGGGDDWYNALIAFRVQDMHGWAEGTYYQIYIYIRQMQTPDFPQTSYLFKNLRMGNV
;
A
#
# COMPACT_ATOMS: atom_id res chain seq x y z
N MET A 1 -2.62 4.71 76.59
CA MET A 1 -2.36 4.64 75.14
C MET A 1 -2.85 5.94 74.53
N LYS A 2 -2.00 6.69 73.81
CA LYS A 2 -2.33 8.00 73.24
C LYS A 2 -2.99 7.81 71.88
N ASN A 3 -4.13 8.45 71.64
CA ASN A 3 -4.83 8.42 70.36
C ASN A 3 -4.07 9.24 69.33
N ILE A 4 -3.83 8.67 68.14
CA ILE A 4 -3.27 9.36 66.99
C ILE A 4 -4.44 9.90 66.16
N GLU A 5 -4.58 11.21 66.09
CA GLU A 5 -5.50 11.90 65.17
C GLU A 5 -4.81 12.04 63.81
N VAL A 6 -5.33 11.38 62.77
CA VAL A 6 -4.85 11.55 61.39
C VAL A 6 -5.71 12.60 60.68
N LYS A 7 -5.15 13.80 60.50
CA LYS A 7 -5.78 14.85 59.69
C LYS A 7 -5.42 14.64 58.22
N ILE A 8 -6.37 14.10 57.45
CA ILE A 8 -6.24 13.94 56.00
C ILE A 8 -6.37 15.32 55.34
N PHE A 9 -5.27 15.84 54.81
CA PHE A 9 -5.27 17.02 53.95
C PHE A 9 -5.97 16.67 52.63
N LYS A 10 -7.02 17.42 52.27
CA LYS A 10 -7.66 17.35 50.95
C LYS A 10 -6.65 17.79 49.88
N ILE A 11 -6.01 16.84 49.21
CA ILE A 11 -5.32 17.09 47.95
C ILE A 11 -6.42 17.33 46.91
N LEU A 12 -6.47 18.57 46.41
CA LEU A 12 -7.27 18.93 45.23
C LEU A 12 -6.71 18.13 44.05
N LEU A 13 -7.38 17.03 43.72
CA LEU A 13 -7.09 16.25 42.52
C LEU A 13 -7.52 17.11 41.33
N ILE A 14 -6.57 17.85 40.77
CA ILE A 14 -6.76 18.51 39.47
C ILE A 14 -7.02 17.36 38.49
N GLY A 15 -8.27 17.27 38.06
CA GLY A 15 -8.71 16.30 37.07
C GLY A 15 -7.88 16.49 35.81
N VAL A 16 -6.89 15.62 35.63
CA VAL A 16 -6.39 15.31 34.30
C VAL A 16 -7.56 14.62 33.61
N THR A 17 -8.39 15.39 32.94
CA THR A 17 -9.24 14.86 31.88
C THR A 17 -8.27 14.29 30.85
N CYS A 18 -8.01 12.98 30.93
CA CYS A 18 -7.56 12.23 29.77
C CYS A 18 -8.68 12.44 28.74
N ALA A 19 -8.48 13.42 27.85
CA ALA A 19 -9.20 13.42 26.60
C ALA A 19 -8.94 12.03 26.02
N VAL A 20 -9.98 11.21 25.97
CA VAL A 20 -9.99 10.05 25.09
C VAL A 20 -9.90 10.68 23.71
N VAL A 21 -8.68 10.83 23.22
CA VAL A 21 -8.45 11.12 21.81
C VAL A 21 -8.93 9.84 21.16
N ASN A 22 -10.21 9.81 20.79
CA ASN A 22 -10.62 8.93 19.72
C ASN A 22 -9.69 9.32 18.59
N SER A 23 -8.70 8.48 18.31
CA SER A 23 -7.96 8.58 17.07
C SER A 23 -9.05 8.54 16.00
N VAL A 24 -9.35 9.71 15.43
CA VAL A 24 -10.19 9.81 14.25
C VAL A 24 -9.35 9.13 13.19
N HIS A 25 -9.46 7.81 13.11
CA HIS A 25 -8.90 7.05 12.02
C HIS A 25 -9.57 7.62 10.78
N ALA A 26 -8.78 8.26 9.93
CA ALA A 26 -9.30 8.80 8.70
C ALA A 26 -10.08 7.71 7.96
N ALA A 27 -11.21 8.09 7.37
CA ALA A 27 -12.07 7.17 6.64
C ALA A 27 -11.25 6.44 5.58
N THR A 28 -11.39 5.11 5.54
CA THR A 28 -10.74 4.30 4.51
C THR A 28 -11.51 4.49 3.21
N LEU A 29 -10.82 4.98 2.18
CA LEU A 29 -11.37 5.15 0.84
C LEU A 29 -11.37 3.82 0.09
N PHE A 30 -10.26 3.08 0.21
CA PHE A 30 -10.06 1.79 -0.45
C PHE A 30 -9.10 0.93 0.36
N SER A 31 -9.30 -0.38 0.34
CA SER A 31 -8.34 -1.32 0.88
C SER A 31 -8.44 -2.68 0.21
N ASP A 32 -7.29 -3.27 -0.07
CA ASP A 32 -7.19 -4.65 -0.55
C ASP A 32 -6.03 -5.35 0.18
N ASP A 33 -6.33 -6.47 0.83
CA ASP A 33 -5.34 -7.29 1.53
C ASP A 33 -4.72 -8.37 0.64
N PHE A 34 -5.22 -8.52 -0.58
CA PHE A 34 -4.82 -9.49 -1.59
C PHE A 34 -4.90 -10.95 -1.10
N ASN A 35 -5.79 -11.26 -0.15
CA ASN A 35 -5.94 -12.62 0.38
C ASN A 35 -6.93 -13.50 -0.41
N ASP A 36 -7.60 -12.93 -1.41
CA ASP A 36 -8.49 -13.67 -2.29
C ASP A 36 -7.73 -14.66 -3.19
N ALA A 37 -8.44 -15.68 -3.66
CA ALA A 37 -7.88 -16.68 -4.58
C ALA A 37 -7.57 -16.10 -5.97
N ASN A 38 -8.27 -15.03 -6.35
CA ASN A 38 -8.12 -14.32 -7.62
C ASN A 38 -8.02 -12.82 -7.35
N LEU A 39 -7.51 -12.06 -8.32
CA LEU A 39 -7.52 -10.61 -8.25
C LEU A 39 -8.98 -10.11 -8.16
N SER A 40 -9.26 -9.20 -7.23
CA SER A 40 -10.60 -8.59 -7.07
C SER A 40 -11.05 -7.91 -8.37
N SER A 41 -12.36 -7.93 -8.63
CA SER A 41 -12.97 -7.25 -9.78
C SER A 41 -12.86 -5.72 -9.74
N GLU A 42 -12.41 -5.15 -8.63
CA GLU A 42 -12.11 -3.73 -8.49
C GLU A 42 -10.78 -3.34 -9.17
N TRP A 43 -9.99 -4.34 -9.59
CA TRP A 43 -8.75 -4.13 -10.32
C TRP A 43 -8.88 -4.50 -11.79
N GLU A 44 -8.22 -3.71 -12.63
CA GLU A 44 -8.07 -3.97 -14.04
C GLU A 44 -6.61 -4.31 -14.35
N VAL A 45 -6.40 -5.38 -15.12
CA VAL A 45 -5.08 -5.73 -15.64
C VAL A 45 -4.89 -5.03 -16.97
N GLU A 46 -4.16 -3.94 -16.92
CA GLU A 46 -3.88 -3.11 -18.09
C GLU A 46 -2.79 -3.73 -18.97
N ARG A 47 -1.83 -4.42 -18.35
CA ARG A 47 -0.74 -5.09 -19.06
C ARG A 47 -0.13 -6.23 -18.26
N GLY A 48 0.36 -7.23 -19.00
CA GLY A 48 1.05 -8.37 -18.42
C GLY A 48 0.07 -9.28 -17.73
N SER A 49 0.41 -9.70 -16.51
CA SER A 49 -0.41 -10.56 -15.69
C SER A 49 -0.33 -10.14 -14.22
N ALA A 50 -1.43 -10.36 -13.51
CA ALA A 50 -1.53 -10.21 -12.07
C ALA A 50 -2.08 -11.52 -11.50
N THR A 51 -1.37 -12.11 -10.56
CA THR A 51 -1.70 -13.41 -9.95
C THR A 51 -1.61 -13.31 -8.43
N MET A 52 -2.45 -14.05 -7.72
CA MET A 52 -2.42 -14.06 -6.26
C MET A 52 -1.40 -15.09 -5.76
N ASP A 53 -0.50 -14.68 -4.88
CA ASP A 53 0.55 -15.50 -4.29
C ASP A 53 0.61 -15.28 -2.77
N ASN A 54 -0.06 -16.15 -2.01
CA ASN A 54 -0.03 -16.17 -0.55
C ASN A 54 -0.32 -14.82 0.12
N GLY A 55 -1.39 -14.15 -0.30
CA GLY A 55 -1.76 -12.84 0.23
C GLY A 55 -0.96 -11.69 -0.35
N TRP A 56 -0.33 -11.88 -1.50
CA TRP A 56 0.33 -10.84 -2.29
C TRP A 56 -0.22 -10.87 -3.71
N VAL A 57 -0.32 -9.72 -4.36
CA VAL A 57 -0.48 -9.66 -5.81
C VAL A 57 0.89 -9.68 -6.47
N ARG A 58 1.10 -10.65 -7.36
CA ARG A 58 2.30 -10.81 -8.17
C ARG A 58 2.07 -10.28 -9.58
N LEU A 59 2.84 -9.26 -9.94
CA LEU A 59 2.84 -8.67 -11.28
C LEU A 59 3.99 -9.24 -12.11
N GLN A 60 3.68 -9.70 -13.33
CA GLN A 60 4.66 -10.28 -14.26
C GLN A 60 4.34 -9.89 -15.71
N GLY A 61 5.36 -9.65 -16.54
CA GLY A 61 5.20 -9.46 -17.98
C GLY A 61 4.54 -10.66 -18.68
N SER A 62 3.88 -10.43 -19.81
CA SER A 62 3.03 -11.42 -20.52
C SER A 62 3.79 -12.56 -21.22
N THR A 63 5.08 -12.39 -21.52
CA THR A 63 6.00 -13.41 -22.07
C THR A 63 7.44 -13.20 -21.57
N PRO A 64 8.32 -14.24 -21.57
CA PRO A 64 9.75 -14.06 -21.32
C PRO A 64 10.34 -12.98 -22.25
N GLY A 65 10.94 -11.94 -21.67
CA GLY A 65 11.46 -10.78 -22.40
C GLY A 65 10.47 -9.62 -22.58
N THR A 66 9.18 -9.78 -22.26
CA THR A 66 8.30 -8.62 -22.03
C THR A 66 8.52 -8.08 -20.63
N ARG A 67 8.58 -6.76 -20.52
CA ARG A 67 9.18 -6.09 -19.37
C ARG A 67 8.17 -5.62 -18.33
N ASP A 68 6.94 -5.37 -18.77
CA ASP A 68 6.05 -4.48 -18.00
C ASP A 68 4.72 -5.14 -17.68
N SER A 69 4.27 -4.92 -16.45
CA SER A 69 2.96 -5.33 -15.95
C SER A 69 2.46 -4.31 -14.95
N PHE A 70 1.19 -3.95 -15.04
CA PHE A 70 0.56 -3.08 -14.07
C PHE A 70 -0.93 -3.37 -13.98
N ILE A 71 -1.48 -3.03 -12.81
CA ILE A 71 -2.89 -3.07 -12.50
C ILE A 71 -3.33 -1.71 -12.02
N THR A 72 -4.56 -1.35 -12.31
CA THR A 72 -5.19 -0.08 -11.94
C THR A 72 -6.45 -0.38 -11.14
N THR A 73 -6.81 0.53 -10.24
CA THR A 73 -8.08 0.49 -9.52
C THR A 73 -8.55 1.91 -9.30
N HIS A 74 -9.86 2.12 -9.36
CA HIS A 74 -10.50 3.42 -9.12
C HIS A 74 -9.87 4.59 -9.90
N GLU A 75 -9.47 4.33 -11.14
CA GLU A 75 -9.07 5.37 -12.08
C GLU A 75 -10.23 6.36 -12.29
N GLY A 76 -9.92 7.65 -12.46
CA GLY A 76 -10.95 8.67 -12.64
C GLY A 76 -11.69 9.04 -11.35
N SER A 77 -11.35 8.43 -10.20
CA SER A 77 -11.94 8.80 -8.92
C SER A 77 -11.67 10.27 -8.58
N ASN A 78 -12.62 10.88 -7.86
CA ASN A 78 -12.51 12.25 -7.37
C ASN A 78 -11.77 12.35 -6.02
N TRP A 79 -11.02 11.30 -5.65
CA TRP A 79 -10.33 11.25 -4.37
C TRP A 79 -9.20 12.27 -4.33
N SER A 80 -9.24 13.12 -3.31
CA SER A 80 -8.21 14.08 -2.99
C SER A 80 -7.72 13.85 -1.57
N ASP A 81 -6.51 14.35 -1.26
CA ASP A 81 -5.96 14.41 0.09
C ASP A 81 -6.04 13.10 0.88
N TYR A 82 -5.25 12.12 0.44
CA TYR A 82 -5.20 10.79 1.02
C TYR A 82 -3.76 10.33 1.29
N HIS A 83 -3.60 9.37 2.19
CA HIS A 83 -2.39 8.58 2.33
C HIS A 83 -2.52 7.24 1.58
N ILE A 84 -1.42 6.73 1.05
CA ILE A 84 -1.32 5.37 0.51
C ILE A 84 -0.34 4.60 1.38
N THR A 85 -0.74 3.42 1.84
CA THR A 85 0.15 2.45 2.49
C THR A 85 0.09 1.13 1.75
N THR A 86 1.25 0.54 1.45
CA THR A 86 1.35 -0.80 0.90
C THR A 86 2.69 -1.42 1.30
N ARG A 87 2.80 -2.74 1.18
CA ARG A 87 4.07 -3.46 1.29
C ARG A 87 4.52 -3.85 -0.11
N PHE A 88 5.81 -3.73 -0.36
CA PHE A 88 6.45 -4.08 -1.62
C PHE A 88 7.56 -5.09 -1.37
N ASN A 89 7.63 -6.15 -2.18
CA ASN A 89 8.72 -7.12 -2.16
C ASN A 89 9.20 -7.41 -3.60
N PRO A 90 10.45 -7.03 -3.94
CA PRO A 90 11.03 -7.35 -5.23
C PRO A 90 11.48 -8.83 -5.24
N LEU A 91 10.91 -9.65 -6.12
CA LEU A 91 11.29 -11.07 -6.24
C LEU A 91 12.55 -11.28 -7.11
N GLY A 92 13.03 -10.24 -7.80
CA GLY A 92 14.13 -10.33 -8.75
C GLY A 92 13.68 -10.66 -10.18
N GLY A 93 14.66 -10.79 -11.08
CA GLY A 93 14.55 -11.20 -12.48
C GLY A 93 14.76 -10.16 -13.60
N GLY A 94 15.33 -10.63 -14.72
CA GLY A 94 15.51 -9.91 -16.01
C GLY A 94 16.86 -9.18 -16.21
N ASP A 95 17.28 -8.96 -17.46
CA ASP A 95 18.66 -8.53 -17.77
C ASP A 95 18.93 -7.01 -17.61
N ASP A 96 17.92 -6.12 -17.68
CA ASP A 96 18.24 -4.71 -17.90
C ASP A 96 17.65 -3.66 -16.92
N TRP A 97 16.36 -3.70 -16.50
CA TRP A 97 15.81 -2.67 -15.58
C TRP A 97 14.87 -3.28 -14.54
N TYR A 98 15.12 -2.96 -13.26
CA TYR A 98 14.39 -3.47 -12.10
C TYR A 98 13.70 -2.31 -11.38
N ASN A 99 12.58 -1.88 -11.95
CA ASN A 99 11.86 -0.73 -11.43
C ASN A 99 10.42 -1.10 -11.15
N ALA A 100 9.96 -0.77 -9.96
CA ALA A 100 8.54 -0.74 -9.66
C ALA A 100 8.10 0.70 -9.52
N LEU A 101 6.82 0.96 -9.77
CA LEU A 101 6.23 2.26 -9.50
C LEU A 101 4.88 2.09 -8.81
N ILE A 102 4.53 3.08 -8.01
CA ILE A 102 3.16 3.26 -7.51
C ILE A 102 2.66 4.56 -8.12
N ALA A 103 1.70 4.47 -9.03
CA ALA A 103 1.01 5.62 -9.60
C ALA A 103 -0.23 5.97 -8.77
N PHE A 104 -0.54 7.26 -8.63
CA PHE A 104 -1.68 7.75 -7.87
C PHE A 104 -2.25 9.05 -8.45
N ARG A 105 -3.53 9.33 -8.18
CA ARG A 105 -4.35 10.32 -8.90
C ARG A 105 -4.36 10.08 -10.41
N VAL A 106 -4.51 8.81 -10.78
CA VAL A 106 -4.49 8.35 -12.18
C VAL A 106 -5.76 8.80 -12.90
N GLN A 107 -5.60 9.38 -14.08
CA GLN A 107 -6.65 9.83 -15.00
C GLN A 107 -6.25 9.50 -16.44
N ASP A 108 -7.14 8.87 -17.18
CA ASP A 108 -7.00 8.52 -18.59
C ASP A 108 -5.69 7.76 -18.89
N MET A 109 -5.33 6.79 -18.05
CA MET A 109 -4.10 6.04 -18.18
C MET A 109 -4.24 4.98 -19.26
N HIS A 110 -3.46 5.17 -20.32
CA HIS A 110 -3.41 4.27 -21.46
C HIS A 110 -1.94 3.96 -21.80
N GLY A 111 -1.64 2.73 -22.16
CA GLY A 111 -0.27 2.36 -22.57
C GLY A 111 0.79 2.49 -21.46
N TRP A 112 1.93 3.11 -21.78
CA TRP A 112 3.15 3.07 -20.92
C TRP A 112 3.35 4.30 -20.03
N ALA A 113 2.79 5.44 -20.42
CA ALA A 113 2.94 6.72 -19.73
C ALA A 113 1.90 7.76 -20.20
N GLU A 114 0.84 7.31 -20.88
CA GLU A 114 -0.23 8.23 -21.28
C GLU A 114 -1.18 8.38 -20.10
N GLY A 115 -1.78 9.57 -19.99
CA GLY A 115 -2.62 9.93 -18.85
C GLY A 115 -1.94 10.91 -17.89
N THR A 116 -2.68 11.28 -16.85
CA THR A 116 -2.23 12.19 -15.79
C THR A 116 -2.14 11.42 -14.49
N TYR A 117 -0.97 11.40 -13.88
CA TYR A 117 -0.74 10.75 -12.59
C TYR A 117 0.49 11.33 -11.88
N TYR A 118 0.57 11.10 -10.59
CA TYR A 118 1.81 11.21 -9.82
C TYR A 118 2.38 9.81 -9.60
N GLN A 119 3.70 9.70 -9.47
CA GLN A 119 4.35 8.40 -9.25
C GLN A 119 5.42 8.45 -8.18
N ILE A 120 5.52 7.35 -7.44
CA ILE A 120 6.69 7.00 -6.63
C ILE A 120 7.46 5.94 -7.41
N TYR A 121 8.69 6.25 -7.79
CA TYR A 121 9.57 5.32 -8.49
C TYR A 121 10.45 4.56 -7.50
N ILE A 122 10.42 3.23 -7.56
CA ILE A 122 11.17 2.33 -6.70
C ILE A 122 12.25 1.68 -7.55
N TYR A 123 13.46 2.22 -7.45
CA TYR A 123 14.65 1.65 -8.08
C TYR A 123 15.16 0.48 -7.25
N ILE A 124 15.18 -0.71 -7.84
CA ILE A 124 15.76 -1.89 -7.21
C ILE A 124 17.08 -2.17 -7.92
N ARG A 125 18.16 -2.29 -7.15
CA ARG A 125 19.43 -2.73 -7.74
C ARG A 125 19.31 -4.18 -8.17
N GLN A 126 19.76 -4.46 -9.39
CA GLN A 126 19.82 -5.80 -9.97
C GLN A 126 20.47 -6.76 -8.97
N MET A 127 19.68 -7.74 -8.52
CA MET A 127 20.21 -8.96 -7.93
C MET A 127 20.16 -10.00 -9.05
N GLN A 128 21.30 -10.32 -9.65
CA GLN A 128 21.39 -11.46 -10.57
C GLN A 128 21.07 -12.73 -9.79
N THR A 129 19.81 -13.15 -9.83
CA THR A 129 19.40 -14.47 -9.35
C THR A 129 19.05 -15.32 -10.57
N PRO A 130 19.82 -16.40 -10.85
CA PRO A 130 19.62 -17.23 -12.04
C PRO A 130 18.24 -17.92 -12.10
N ASP A 131 17.49 -17.94 -11.00
CA ASP A 131 16.22 -18.67 -10.88
C ASP A 131 14.99 -17.87 -11.36
N PHE A 132 15.14 -16.57 -11.67
CA PHE A 132 14.03 -15.73 -12.13
C PHE A 132 14.34 -15.09 -13.50
N PRO A 133 13.99 -15.75 -14.61
CA PRO A 133 14.19 -15.17 -15.95
C PRO A 133 13.27 -13.99 -16.26
N GLN A 134 12.31 -13.68 -15.38
CA GLN A 134 11.30 -12.63 -15.55
C GLN A 134 11.25 -11.73 -14.32
N THR A 135 11.19 -10.42 -14.54
CA THR A 135 10.98 -9.43 -13.49
C THR A 135 9.62 -9.64 -12.83
N SER A 136 9.59 -9.90 -11.52
CA SER A 136 8.37 -10.08 -10.74
C SER A 136 8.37 -9.23 -9.48
N TYR A 137 7.19 -8.70 -9.13
CA TYR A 137 7.00 -7.88 -7.93
C TYR A 137 5.79 -8.36 -7.15
N LEU A 138 5.89 -8.28 -5.82
CA LEU A 138 4.77 -8.54 -4.92
C LEU A 138 4.33 -7.26 -4.20
N PHE A 139 3.02 -7.00 -4.21
CA PHE A 139 2.39 -5.99 -3.36
C PHE A 139 1.42 -6.61 -2.36
N LYS A 140 1.31 -6.04 -1.16
CA LYS A 140 0.42 -6.54 -0.10
C LYS A 140 -0.16 -5.42 0.75
N ASN A 141 -1.39 -5.61 1.22
CA ASN A 141 -2.09 -4.71 2.14
C ASN A 141 -2.12 -3.27 1.63
N LEU A 142 -2.68 -3.06 0.44
CA LEU A 142 -2.91 -1.71 -0.05
C LEU A 142 -4.02 -1.07 0.78
N ARG A 143 -3.77 0.13 1.29
CA ARG A 143 -4.78 0.93 1.97
C ARG A 143 -4.66 2.38 1.55
N MET A 144 -5.81 2.97 1.25
CA MET A 144 -6.00 4.39 1.03
C MET A 144 -6.96 4.94 2.07
N GLY A 145 -6.57 6.02 2.73
CA GLY A 145 -7.41 6.71 3.70
C GLY A 145 -7.26 8.21 3.56
N ASN A 146 -8.29 8.94 3.96
CA ASN A 146 -8.26 10.40 3.97
C ASN A 146 -7.11 10.92 4.86
N VAL A 147 -6.71 12.15 4.64
CA VAL A 147 -5.83 12.90 5.57
C VAL A 147 -6.66 13.59 6.63
#